data_AF-A0A928PD49-F1
#
_entry.id   AF-A0A928PD49-F1
#
_cell.length_a   1.000
_cell.length_b   1.000
_cell.length_c   1.000
_cell.angle_alpha   90.00
_cell.angle_beta   90.00
_cell.angle_gamma   90.00
#
_symmetry.space_group_name_H-M   'P 1'
#
loop_
_entity.id
_entity.type
_entity.pdbx_description
1 polymer ?
#
loop_
_entity_poly.entity_id
_entity_poly.type
_entity_poly.pdbx_seq_one_letter_code
_entity_poly.pdbx_strand_id
1 'polypeptide(L)'
;MRKTVLVSDESGNEYEPTFEKRARGLVKKGRARWIGDNRICLASPPDHDFRKDTEMSENRIEPALTVEYVLGQIEKISAEPAYIGEAIAKIDNSAPEKSGSIAAVVEARESTNRAVLDFYRQIYSDLNAEAHAMTVLEKAVSTAGIPMGEVTNMLNRLLGFESAK
;
A
#
# COMPACT_ATOMS: atom_id res chain seq x y z
N MET A 1 19.33 -14.60 36.20
CA MET A 1 18.17 -14.66 37.12
C MET A 1 17.29 -15.83 36.69
N ARG A 2 16.76 -16.63 37.62
CA ARG A 2 15.87 -17.77 37.29
C ARG A 2 14.40 -17.35 37.46
N LYS A 3 13.51 -17.90 36.64
CA LYS A 3 12.06 -17.77 36.79
C LYS A 3 11.65 -18.69 37.95
N THR A 4 11.27 -18.11 39.09
CA THR A 4 10.94 -18.90 40.29
C THR A 4 9.44 -18.90 40.57
N VAL A 5 8.71 -17.86 40.15
CA VAL A 5 7.30 -17.67 40.52
C VAL A 5 6.38 -18.37 39.52
N LEU A 6 5.52 -19.27 39.99
CA LEU A 6 4.51 -19.94 39.18
C LEU A 6 3.34 -18.99 38.88
N VAL A 7 2.77 -19.11 37.68
CA VAL A 7 1.65 -18.27 37.23
C VAL A 7 0.48 -19.18 36.88
N SER A 8 -0.67 -18.94 37.49
CA SER A 8 -1.93 -19.62 37.17
C SER A 8 -3.03 -18.60 36.87
N ASP A 9 -4.14 -19.03 36.31
CA ASP A 9 -5.38 -18.23 36.24
C ASP A 9 -6.44 -18.76 37.22
N GLU A 10 -7.61 -18.12 37.20
CA GLU A 10 -8.78 -18.52 38.01
C GLU A 10 -9.47 -19.79 37.47
N SER A 11 -9.20 -20.15 36.22
CA SER A 11 -9.71 -21.35 35.54
C SER A 11 -8.87 -22.61 35.80
N GLY A 12 -7.71 -22.46 36.46
CA GLY A 12 -6.80 -23.55 36.80
C GLY A 12 -5.73 -23.85 35.73
N ASN A 13 -5.56 -23.01 34.71
CA ASN A 13 -4.51 -23.15 33.71
C ASN A 13 -3.17 -22.67 34.27
N GLU A 14 -2.13 -23.48 34.12
CA GLU A 14 -0.76 -23.14 34.51
C GLU A 14 0.02 -22.56 33.33
N TYR A 15 0.67 -21.42 33.57
CA TYR A 15 1.48 -20.70 32.59
C TYR A 15 2.98 -20.82 32.91
N GLU A 16 3.80 -20.32 31.98
CA GLU A 16 5.24 -20.25 32.21
C GLU A 16 5.58 -19.47 33.49
N PRO A 17 6.52 -20.01 34.30
CA PRO A 17 7.01 -19.30 35.47
C PRO A 17 7.59 -17.93 35.10
N THR A 18 7.46 -16.97 36.01
CA THR A 18 7.91 -15.59 35.81
C THR A 18 8.95 -15.15 36.85
N PHE A 19 9.54 -13.99 36.63
CA PHE A 19 10.50 -13.39 37.56
C PHE A 19 9.77 -12.66 38.70
N GLU A 20 10.32 -12.74 39.90
CA GLU A 20 9.71 -12.13 41.10
C GLU A 20 9.42 -10.63 40.95
N LYS A 21 10.35 -9.87 40.33
CA LYS A 21 10.14 -8.44 40.03
C LYS A 21 8.90 -8.20 39.16
N ARG A 22 8.67 -9.06 38.17
CA ARG A 22 7.50 -8.98 37.28
C ARG A 22 6.22 -9.39 38.01
N ALA A 23 6.26 -10.46 38.81
CA ALA A 23 5.15 -10.90 39.63
C ALA A 23 4.68 -9.80 40.58
N ARG A 24 5.60 -9.18 41.34
CA ARG A 24 5.31 -8.04 42.21
C ARG A 24 4.71 -6.86 41.43
N GLY A 25 5.21 -6.59 40.22
CA GLY A 25 4.69 -5.54 39.34
C GLY A 25 3.25 -5.80 38.87
N LEU A 26 2.91 -7.05 38.54
CA LEU A 26 1.56 -7.45 38.15
C LEU A 26 0.57 -7.31 39.32
N VAL A 27 0.98 -7.74 40.51
CA VAL A 27 0.16 -7.63 41.73
C VAL A 27 -0.05 -6.18 42.13
N LYS A 28 1.01 -5.35 42.11
CA LYS A 28 0.91 -3.91 42.41
C LYS A 28 -0.05 -3.17 41.46
N LYS A 29 -0.12 -3.58 40.20
CA LYS A 29 -1.02 -3.02 39.19
C LYS A 29 -2.43 -3.64 39.20
N GLY A 30 -2.74 -4.53 40.16
CA GLY A 30 -4.04 -5.19 40.28
C GLY A 30 -4.34 -6.21 39.18
N ARG A 31 -3.35 -6.61 38.37
CA ARG A 31 -3.52 -7.58 37.28
C ARG A 31 -3.36 -9.03 37.74
N ALA A 32 -2.87 -9.24 38.95
CA ALA A 32 -2.67 -10.55 39.55
C ALA A 32 -2.83 -10.52 41.08
N ARG A 33 -3.02 -11.68 41.71
CA ARG A 33 -3.09 -11.87 43.16
C ARG A 33 -2.12 -12.95 43.62
N TRP A 34 -1.50 -12.78 44.79
CA TRP A 34 -0.68 -13.85 45.38
C TRP A 34 -1.58 -14.95 45.95
N ILE A 35 -1.36 -16.20 45.51
CA ILE A 35 -2.04 -17.38 46.06
C ILE A 35 -1.14 -18.08 47.09
N GLY A 36 0.19 -17.90 47.01
CA GLY A 36 1.15 -18.42 47.99
C GLY A 36 2.52 -17.78 47.82
N ASP A 37 3.53 -18.29 48.53
CA ASP A 37 4.87 -17.68 48.62
C ASP A 37 5.56 -17.49 47.28
N ASN A 38 5.24 -18.35 46.29
CA ASN A 38 5.87 -18.33 44.98
C ASN A 38 4.90 -18.59 43.83
N ARG A 39 3.61 -18.25 44.01
CA ARG A 39 2.56 -18.48 43.00
C ARG A 39 1.61 -17.28 42.92
N ILE A 40 1.37 -16.79 41.70
CA ILE A 40 0.41 -15.71 41.41
C ILE A 40 -0.75 -16.20 40.52
N CYS A 41 -1.93 -15.62 40.72
CA CYS A 41 -3.12 -15.77 39.88
C CYS A 41 -3.31 -14.55 38.98
N LEU A 42 -3.52 -14.70 37.68
CA LEU A 42 -3.95 -13.61 36.81
C LEU A 42 -5.44 -13.31 37.01
N ALA A 43 -5.79 -12.05 37.24
CA ALA A 43 -7.19 -11.61 37.45
C ALA A 43 -7.98 -11.46 36.14
N SER A 44 -7.27 -11.36 35.02
CA SER A 44 -7.83 -11.47 33.67
C SER A 44 -6.87 -12.40 32.91
N PRO A 45 -7.16 -13.71 32.83
CA PRO A 45 -6.39 -14.58 31.97
C PRO A 45 -6.40 -14.03 30.54
N PRO A 46 -5.28 -14.09 29.80
CA PRO A 46 -5.34 -13.86 28.37
C PRO A 46 -6.26 -14.94 27.78
N ASP A 47 -7.32 -14.55 27.05
CA ASP A 47 -8.10 -15.57 26.33
C ASP A 47 -7.13 -16.29 25.39
N HIS A 48 -6.95 -17.60 25.60
CA HIS A 48 -6.20 -18.44 24.68
C HIS A 48 -6.90 -18.58 23.33
N ASP A 49 -8.11 -18.04 23.18
CA ASP A 49 -8.83 -17.90 21.92
C ASP A 49 -8.42 -16.66 21.10
N PHE A 50 -7.52 -15.80 21.61
CA PHE A 50 -6.91 -14.75 20.78
C PHE A 50 -5.85 -15.34 19.86
N ARG A 51 -6.32 -15.72 18.67
CA ARG A 51 -5.59 -16.01 17.42
C ARG A 51 -5.11 -17.44 17.27
N LYS A 52 -6.03 -18.29 16.81
CA LYS A 52 -5.76 -18.95 15.53
C LYS A 52 -5.40 -17.86 14.51
N ASP A 53 -4.12 -17.50 14.40
CA ASP A 53 -3.57 -16.88 13.18
C ASP A 53 -3.56 -17.96 12.07
N THR A 54 -4.71 -18.61 11.87
CA THR A 54 -4.96 -19.53 10.79
C THR A 54 -5.60 -18.66 9.72
N GLU A 55 -4.77 -18.30 8.75
CA GLU A 55 -5.11 -17.52 7.55
C GLU A 55 -5.30 -16.02 7.80
N MET A 56 -4.18 -15.29 7.84
CA MET A 56 -4.15 -14.04 7.08
C MET A 56 -4.39 -14.43 5.63
N SER A 57 -5.65 -14.38 5.16
CA SER A 57 -5.90 -14.40 3.73
C SER A 57 -5.13 -13.20 3.17
N GLU A 58 -4.06 -13.46 2.44
CA GLU A 58 -3.50 -12.51 1.49
C GLU A 58 -4.56 -12.27 0.41
N ASN A 59 -5.64 -11.58 0.77
CA ASN A 59 -6.31 -10.69 -0.17
C ASN A 59 -5.39 -9.46 -0.32
N ARG A 60 -4.14 -9.70 -0.73
CA ARG A 60 -3.50 -8.79 -1.64
C ARG A 60 -4.38 -8.85 -2.87
N ILE A 61 -5.36 -7.96 -2.91
CA ILE A 61 -5.70 -7.34 -4.17
C ILE A 61 -4.38 -6.67 -4.56
N GLU A 62 -3.49 -7.41 -5.22
CA GLU A 62 -2.49 -6.77 -6.04
C GLU A 62 -3.34 -5.90 -6.95
N PRO A 63 -3.29 -4.56 -6.81
CA PRO A 63 -3.99 -3.76 -7.78
C PRO A 63 -3.35 -4.18 -9.09
N ALA A 64 -4.11 -4.89 -9.94
CA ALA A 64 -3.75 -5.02 -11.33
C ALA A 64 -3.39 -3.59 -11.72
N LEU A 65 -2.16 -3.38 -12.18
CA LEU A 65 -1.59 -2.06 -12.39
C LEU A 65 -2.30 -1.47 -13.62
N THR A 66 -3.57 -1.10 -13.45
CA THR A 66 -4.45 -0.64 -14.51
C THR A 66 -4.28 0.87 -14.64
N VAL A 67 -4.60 1.36 -15.84
CA VAL A 67 -4.59 2.80 -16.12
C VAL A 67 -5.53 3.52 -15.14
N GLU A 68 -6.69 2.94 -14.80
CA GLU A 68 -7.64 3.52 -13.84
C GLU A 68 -7.06 3.61 -12.42
N TYR A 69 -6.30 2.60 -11.98
CA TYR A 69 -5.65 2.63 -10.67
C TYR A 69 -4.58 3.73 -10.62
N VAL A 70 -3.74 3.83 -11.66
CA VAL A 70 -2.71 4.88 -11.79
C VAL A 70 -3.36 6.27 -11.81
N LEU A 71 -4.40 6.47 -12.63
CA LEU A 71 -5.15 7.72 -12.70
C LEU A 71 -5.79 8.10 -11.36
N GLY A 72 -6.39 7.13 -10.65
CA GLY A 72 -7.03 7.37 -9.36
C GLY A 72 -6.05 7.67 -8.22
N GLN A 73 -4.83 7.12 -8.25
CA GLN A 73 -3.78 7.52 -7.29
C GLN A 73 -3.27 8.93 -7.59
N ILE A 74 -3.22 9.32 -8.86
CA ILE A 74 -2.76 10.65 -9.27
C ILE A 74 -3.80 11.72 -8.95
N GLU A 75 -5.09 11.44 -9.09
CA GLU A 75 -6.16 12.37 -8.69
C GLU A 75 -6.05 12.72 -7.20
N LYS A 76 -5.77 11.72 -6.34
CA LYS A 76 -5.53 11.93 -4.90
C LYS A 76 -4.35 12.85 -4.63
N ILE A 77 -3.24 12.65 -5.35
CA ILE A 77 -2.02 13.48 -5.26
C ILE A 77 -2.33 14.93 -5.73
N SER A 78 -3.15 15.09 -6.76
CA SER A 78 -3.54 16.40 -7.30
C SER A 78 -4.57 17.14 -6.44
N ALA A 79 -5.44 16.41 -5.73
CA ALA A 79 -6.52 16.94 -4.90
C ALA A 79 -6.04 17.46 -3.54
N GLU A 80 -4.75 17.35 -3.25
CA GLU A 80 -4.17 17.68 -1.95
C GLU A 80 -3.37 19.02 -1.94
N PRO A 81 -3.87 20.19 -2.45
CA PRO A 81 -3.16 21.46 -2.24
C PRO A 81 -3.63 22.21 -0.98
N ALA A 82 -4.63 21.72 -0.26
CA ALA A 82 -5.23 22.43 0.88
C ALA A 82 -4.22 22.77 1.99
N TYR A 83 -3.29 21.86 2.28
CA TYR A 83 -2.26 22.09 3.30
C TYR A 83 -1.25 23.18 2.90
N ILE A 84 -1.05 23.44 1.60
CA ILE A 84 -0.14 24.48 1.11
C ILE A 84 -0.76 25.86 1.35
N GLY A 85 -2.05 26.02 1.05
CA GLY A 85 -2.78 27.25 1.35
C GLY A 85 -2.74 27.59 2.85
N GLU A 86 -2.93 26.57 3.70
CA GLU A 86 -2.78 26.73 5.15
C GLU A 86 -1.34 27.02 5.59
N ALA A 87 -0.34 26.39 4.97
CA ALA A 87 1.07 26.63 5.27
C ALA A 87 1.49 28.05 4.89
N ILE A 88 1.04 28.56 3.74
CA ILE A 88 1.26 29.93 3.27
C ILE A 88 0.55 30.93 4.20
N ALA A 89 -0.69 30.66 4.61
CA ALA A 89 -1.44 31.52 5.53
C ALA A 89 -0.79 31.63 6.92
N LYS A 90 0.00 30.63 7.33
CA LYS A 90 0.77 30.62 8.60
C LYS A 90 2.13 31.30 8.48
N ILE A 91 2.51 31.83 7.32
CA ILE A 91 3.76 32.58 7.16
C ILE A 91 3.61 33.94 7.81
N ASP A 92 4.47 34.20 8.78
CA ASP A 92 4.71 35.53 9.30
C ASP A 92 5.70 36.24 8.37
N ASN A 93 5.24 37.30 7.68
CA ASN A 93 6.04 38.10 6.72
C ASN A 93 7.27 38.77 7.36
N SER A 94 7.40 38.72 8.69
CA SER A 94 8.55 39.23 9.42
C SER A 94 9.78 38.30 9.42
N ALA A 95 9.67 37.05 8.96
CA ALA A 95 10.75 36.05 8.97
C ALA A 95 11.09 35.51 7.56
N PRO A 96 11.95 36.19 6.77
CA PRO A 96 12.24 35.87 5.37
C PRO A 96 12.93 34.51 5.14
N GLU A 97 13.57 33.94 6.16
CA GLU A 97 14.20 32.61 6.02
C GLU A 97 13.15 31.48 5.93
N LYS A 98 11.96 31.67 6.52
CA LYS A 98 10.88 30.69 6.46
C LYS A 98 10.18 30.68 5.10
N SER A 99 10.04 31.84 4.45
CA SER A 99 9.42 31.94 3.12
C SER A 99 10.26 31.25 2.04
N GLY A 100 11.59 31.29 2.14
CA GLY A 100 12.49 30.59 1.22
C GLY A 100 12.34 29.06 1.26
N SER A 101 12.22 28.49 2.47
CA SER A 101 12.02 27.03 2.62
C SER A 101 10.69 26.55 2.02
N ILE A 102 9.64 27.37 2.09
CA ILE A 102 8.32 27.05 1.54
C ILE A 102 8.32 27.19 0.02
N ALA A 103 8.98 28.22 -0.52
CA ALA A 103 9.17 28.36 -1.96
C ALA A 103 9.86 27.13 -2.57
N ALA A 104 10.90 26.60 -1.91
CA ALA A 104 11.57 25.38 -2.34
C ALA A 104 10.65 24.14 -2.31
N VAL A 105 9.79 24.02 -1.28
CA VAL A 105 8.80 22.93 -1.19
C VAL A 105 7.75 23.03 -2.30
N VAL A 106 7.24 24.23 -2.57
CA VAL A 106 6.29 24.47 -3.67
C VAL A 106 6.95 24.16 -5.02
N GLU A 107 8.19 24.61 -5.23
CA GLU A 107 8.91 24.36 -6.47
C GLU A 107 9.17 22.87 -6.71
N ALA A 108 9.60 22.12 -5.69
CA ALA A 108 9.75 20.67 -5.77
C ALA A 108 8.43 19.96 -6.07
N ARG A 109 7.31 20.48 -5.53
CA ARG A 109 5.98 19.95 -5.81
C ARG A 109 5.53 20.23 -7.25
N GLU A 110 5.70 21.44 -7.73
CA GLU A 110 5.40 21.80 -9.12
C GLU A 110 6.27 21.05 -10.12
N SER A 111 7.52 20.75 -9.75
CA SER A 111 8.38 19.85 -10.54
C SER A 111 7.79 18.44 -10.65
N THR A 112 7.27 17.90 -9.55
CA THR A 112 6.57 16.60 -9.55
C THR A 112 5.34 16.63 -10.46
N ASN A 113 4.53 17.69 -10.37
CA ASN A 113 3.34 17.85 -11.21
C ASN A 113 3.70 17.93 -12.70
N ARG A 114 4.77 18.64 -13.06
CA ARG A 114 5.26 18.68 -14.46
C ARG A 114 5.70 17.30 -14.95
N ALA A 115 6.47 16.56 -14.15
CA ALA A 115 6.89 15.21 -14.51
C ALA A 115 5.70 14.27 -14.76
N VAL A 116 4.63 14.41 -13.97
CA VAL A 116 3.38 13.65 -14.16
C VAL A 116 2.68 14.04 -15.46
N LEU A 117 2.58 15.33 -15.77
CA LEU A 117 1.99 15.79 -17.04
C LEU A 117 2.78 15.30 -18.25
N ASP A 118 4.11 15.27 -18.16
CA ASP A 118 4.96 14.78 -19.24
C ASP A 118 4.80 13.27 -19.45
N PHE A 119 4.65 12.50 -18.37
CA PHE A 119 4.30 11.08 -18.45
C PHE A 119 2.96 10.85 -19.16
N TYR A 120 1.93 11.65 -18.88
CA TYR A 120 0.64 11.55 -19.58
C TYR A 120 0.74 11.90 -21.06
N ARG A 121 1.51 12.94 -21.41
CA ARG A 121 1.76 13.28 -22.81
C ARG A 121 2.41 12.11 -23.55
N GLN A 122 3.31 11.40 -22.89
CA GLN A 122 3.97 10.22 -23.45
C GLN A 122 2.98 9.06 -23.64
N ILE A 123 2.17 8.71 -22.63
CA ILE A 123 1.13 7.67 -22.79
C ILE A 123 0.18 8.02 -23.93
N TYR A 124 -0.27 9.27 -24.00
CA TYR A 124 -1.14 9.73 -25.06
C TYR A 124 -0.49 9.62 -26.44
N SER A 125 0.79 10.02 -26.58
CA SER A 125 1.50 9.88 -27.85
C SER A 125 1.68 8.43 -28.26
N ASP A 126 1.96 7.54 -27.31
CA ASP A 126 2.19 6.11 -27.57
C ASP A 126 0.90 5.42 -28.03
N LEU A 127 -0.21 5.67 -27.33
CA LEU A 127 -1.54 5.17 -27.72
C LEU A 127 -1.99 5.71 -29.07
N ASN A 128 -1.72 7.00 -29.36
CA ASN A 128 -2.11 7.59 -30.63
C ASN A 128 -1.20 7.12 -31.78
N ALA A 129 0.07 6.81 -31.52
CA ALA A 129 0.97 6.20 -32.50
C ALA A 129 0.51 4.79 -32.88
N GLU A 130 0.06 4.00 -31.90
CA GLU A 130 -0.51 2.67 -32.11
C GLU A 130 -1.83 2.74 -32.91
N ALA A 131 -2.73 3.65 -32.55
CA ALA A 131 -3.98 3.88 -33.29
C ALA A 131 -3.72 4.33 -34.73
N HIS A 132 -2.71 5.19 -34.95
CA HIS A 132 -2.33 5.64 -36.28
C HIS A 132 -1.69 4.52 -37.11
N ALA A 133 -0.83 3.70 -36.51
CA ALA A 133 -0.23 2.53 -37.16
C ALA A 133 -1.31 1.52 -37.60
N MET A 134 -2.29 1.24 -36.74
CA MET A 134 -3.44 0.40 -37.06
C MET A 134 -4.29 0.97 -38.20
N THR A 135 -4.55 2.28 -38.19
CA THR A 135 -5.31 2.96 -39.25
C THR A 135 -4.57 2.88 -40.61
N VAL A 136 -3.23 3.03 -40.60
CA VAL A 136 -2.41 2.92 -41.80
C VAL A 136 -2.38 1.49 -42.33
N LEU A 137 -2.26 0.50 -41.44
CA LEU A 137 -2.33 -0.92 -41.80
C LEU A 137 -3.69 -1.27 -42.41
N GLU A 138 -4.80 -0.87 -41.78
CA GLU A 138 -6.15 -1.10 -42.32
C GLU A 138 -6.32 -0.49 -43.71
N LYS A 139 -5.86 0.74 -43.92
CA LYS A 139 -5.87 1.38 -45.25
C LYS A 139 -4.99 0.65 -46.26
N ALA A 140 -3.79 0.23 -45.88
CA ALA A 140 -2.88 -0.48 -46.77
C ALA A 140 -3.45 -1.85 -47.17
N VAL A 141 -4.03 -2.58 -46.22
CA VAL A 141 -4.72 -3.86 -46.43
C VAL A 141 -5.93 -3.71 -47.35
N SER A 142 -6.76 -2.68 -47.11
CA SER A 142 -7.90 -2.36 -47.98
C SER A 142 -7.47 -1.97 -49.40
N THR A 143 -6.35 -1.26 -49.55
CA THR A 143 -5.83 -0.85 -50.87
C THR A 143 -5.21 -2.02 -51.63
N ALA A 144 -4.59 -2.97 -50.92
CA ALA A 144 -4.05 -4.20 -51.47
C ALA A 144 -5.12 -5.25 -51.81
N GLY A 145 -6.39 -5.03 -51.41
CA GLY A 145 -7.50 -5.96 -51.65
C GLY A 145 -7.43 -7.26 -50.84
N ILE A 146 -6.63 -7.28 -49.76
CA ILE A 146 -6.47 -8.46 -48.91
C ILE A 146 -7.56 -8.41 -47.83
N PRO A 147 -8.37 -9.46 -47.65
CA PRO A 147 -9.37 -9.50 -46.58
C PRO A 147 -8.68 -9.53 -45.20
N MET A 148 -9.15 -8.72 -44.26
CA MET A 148 -8.51 -8.54 -42.94
C MET A 148 -8.35 -9.86 -42.16
N GLY A 149 -9.23 -10.85 -42.39
CA GLY A 149 -9.11 -12.20 -41.81
C GLY A 149 -7.84 -12.95 -42.24
N GLU A 150 -7.35 -12.74 -43.46
CA GLU A 150 -6.07 -13.33 -43.91
C GLU A 150 -4.87 -12.64 -43.28
N VAL A 151 -4.91 -11.32 -43.15
CA VAL A 151 -3.84 -10.53 -42.50
C VAL A 151 -3.70 -10.92 -41.04
N THR A 152 -4.83 -11.07 -40.34
CA THR A 152 -4.85 -11.50 -38.95
C THR A 152 -4.27 -12.91 -38.79
N ASN A 153 -4.59 -13.83 -39.70
CA ASN A 153 -4.00 -15.18 -39.72
C ASN A 153 -2.50 -15.17 -40.02
N MET A 154 -2.04 -14.32 -40.95
CA MET A 154 -0.62 -14.17 -41.26
C MET A 154 0.16 -13.60 -40.07
N LEU A 155 -0.36 -12.56 -39.42
CA LEU A 155 0.23 -11.96 -38.23
C LEU A 155 0.31 -12.95 -37.07
N ASN A 156 -0.76 -13.69 -36.80
CA ASN A 156 -0.77 -14.72 -35.76
C ASN A 156 0.26 -15.82 -36.04
N ARG A 157 0.45 -16.20 -37.31
CA ARG A 157 1.50 -17.14 -37.72
C ARG A 157 2.92 -16.59 -37.54
N LEU A 158 3.10 -15.30 -37.82
CA LEU A 158 4.39 -14.60 -37.72
C LEU A 158 4.80 -14.35 -36.27
N LEU A 159 3.81 -14.07 -35.40
CA LEU A 159 3.99 -13.80 -33.98
C LEU A 159 3.93 -15.08 -33.12
N GLY A 160 3.71 -16.25 -33.72
CA GLY A 160 3.71 -17.54 -33.02
C GLY A 160 2.46 -17.80 -32.17
N PHE A 161 1.40 -17.01 -32.33
CA PHE A 161 0.09 -17.26 -31.75
C PHE A 161 -0.68 -18.25 -32.65
N GLU A 162 -0.23 -19.50 -32.74
CA GLU A 162 -1.05 -20.54 -33.35
C GLU A 162 -2.25 -20.84 -32.42
N SER A 163 -3.46 -20.57 -32.91
CA SER A 163 -4.71 -20.94 -32.25
C SER A 163 -4.72 -22.46 -32.05
N ALA A 164 -4.48 -22.90 -30.82
CA ALA A 164 -4.71 -24.29 -30.43
C ALA A 164 -6.18 -24.62 -30.71
N LYS A 165 -6.40 -25.69 -31.47
CA LYS A 165 -7.72 -26.23 -31.83
C LYS A 165 -8.56 -26.56 -30.61
#